data_AF-A0A4Q3VKQ4-F1
#
_entry.id   AF-A0A4Q3VKQ4-F1
#
_cell.length_a   1.000
_cell.length_b   1.000
_cell.length_c   1.000
_cell.angle_alpha   90.00
_cell.angle_beta   90.00
_cell.angle_gamma   90.00
#
_symmetry.space_group_name_H-M   'P 1'
#
loop_
_entity.id
_entity.type
_entity.pdbx_description
1 polymer ?
#
loop_
_entity_poly.entity_id
_entity_poly.type
_entity_poly.pdbx_seq_one_letter_code
_entity_poly.pdbx_strand_id
1 'polypeptide(L)'
;MFLLQATSFSWKELLLGDQEWDFLPEVGLRTFVMFAVILIGLSILGKRGVKQLSVFELVVIIGLGSAAGDPMFYKDVGLIPAFIVFAIVISLYSLVTHYV
;
A
#
# COMPACT_ATOMS: atom_id res chain seq x y z
N MET A 1 -42.72 -8.13 -5.55
CA MET A 1 -41.80 -7.15 -6.15
C MET A 1 -40.58 -7.02 -5.22
N PHE A 2 -39.70 -8.02 -5.22
CA PHE A 2 -38.56 -8.10 -4.27
C PHE A 2 -37.33 -8.79 -4.89
N LEU A 3 -37.29 -8.91 -6.22
CA LEU A 3 -36.31 -9.76 -6.94
C LEU A 3 -35.62 -9.06 -8.11
N LEU A 4 -35.60 -7.72 -8.15
CA LEU A 4 -34.89 -6.97 -9.19
C LEU A 4 -34.12 -5.78 -8.61
N GLN A 5 -33.30 -6.03 -7.59
CA GLN A 5 -32.16 -5.17 -7.33
C GLN A 5 -30.91 -5.96 -7.68
N ALA A 6 -30.71 -6.17 -8.98
CA ALA A 6 -29.38 -6.47 -9.49
C ALA A 6 -28.52 -5.27 -9.09
N THR A 7 -27.64 -5.48 -8.11
CA THR A 7 -26.68 -4.49 -7.63
C THR A 7 -25.92 -3.97 -8.84
N SER A 8 -26.21 -2.73 -9.23
CA SER A 8 -25.51 -2.05 -10.31
C SER A 8 -24.04 -2.02 -9.96
N PHE A 9 -23.23 -2.82 -10.65
CA PHE A 9 -21.78 -2.76 -10.56
C PHE A 9 -21.33 -1.31 -10.79
N SER A 10 -20.82 -0.67 -9.75
CA SER A 10 -20.41 0.73 -9.76
C SER A 10 -18.89 0.79 -9.87
N TRP A 11 -18.39 1.31 -10.99
CA TRP A 11 -16.95 1.54 -11.19
C TRP A 11 -16.36 2.43 -10.10
N LYS A 12 -17.16 3.34 -9.53
CA LYS A 12 -16.73 4.22 -8.43
C LYS A 12 -16.39 3.40 -7.19
N GLU A 13 -17.26 2.47 -6.81
CA GLU A 13 -17.05 1.61 -5.64
C GLU A 13 -15.86 0.66 -5.85
N LEU A 14 -15.66 0.17 -7.07
CA LEU A 14 -14.48 -0.66 -7.35
C LEU A 14 -13.16 0.12 -7.30
N LEU A 15 -13.14 1.36 -7.80
CA LEU A 15 -11.91 2.15 -7.89
C LEU A 15 -11.58 2.90 -6.59
N LEU A 16 -12.57 3.43 -5.88
CA LEU A 16 -12.38 4.24 -4.67
C LEU A 16 -12.84 3.53 -3.40
N GLY A 17 -13.63 2.47 -3.51
CA GLY A 17 -14.32 1.89 -2.35
C GLY A 17 -15.38 2.86 -1.86
N ASP A 18 -15.45 3.00 -0.53
CA ASP A 18 -16.29 3.98 0.16
C ASP A 18 -15.59 5.34 0.33
N GLN A 19 -14.38 5.51 -0.21
CA GLN A 19 -13.58 6.73 -0.04
C GLN A 19 -13.93 7.82 -1.05
N GLU A 20 -13.67 9.07 -0.65
CA GLU A 20 -13.74 10.24 -1.52
C GLU A 20 -12.40 10.54 -2.20
N TRP A 21 -12.43 11.28 -3.30
CA TRP A 21 -11.23 11.66 -4.06
C TRP A 21 -10.23 12.48 -3.23
N ASP A 22 -10.74 13.26 -2.27
CA ASP A 22 -9.92 14.09 -1.38
C ASP A 22 -9.09 13.28 -0.38
N PHE A 23 -9.43 11.99 -0.18
CA PHE A 23 -8.66 11.09 0.67
C PHE A 23 -7.37 10.57 0.02
N LEU A 24 -7.27 10.58 -1.32
CA LEU A 24 -6.10 10.09 -2.05
C LEU A 24 -4.77 10.78 -1.67
N PRO A 25 -4.68 12.12 -1.56
CA PRO A 25 -3.45 12.78 -1.10
C PRO A 25 -3.09 12.41 0.35
N GLU A 26 -4.09 12.20 1.22
CA GLU A 26 -3.82 11.72 2.59
C GLU A 26 -3.23 10.32 2.59
N VAL A 27 -3.74 9.41 1.76
CA VAL A 27 -3.17 8.06 1.58
C VAL A 27 -1.71 8.16 1.18
N GLY A 28 -1.39 9.05 0.23
CA GLY A 28 -0.02 9.25 -0.20
C GLY A 28 0.90 9.74 0.92
N LEU A 29 0.47 10.73 1.69
CA LEU A 29 1.22 11.27 2.83
C LEU A 29 1.41 10.21 3.92
N ARG A 30 0.35 9.49 4.29
CA ARG A 30 0.43 8.41 5.30
C ARG A 30 1.39 7.31 4.85
N THR A 31 1.36 6.95 3.56
CA THR A 31 2.29 5.96 2.99
C THR A 31 3.73 6.42 3.13
N PHE A 32 4.02 7.67 2.78
CA PHE A 32 5.37 8.26 2.92
C PHE A 32 5.85 8.23 4.38
N VAL A 33 5.00 8.67 5.32
CA VAL A 33 5.32 8.67 6.76
C VAL A 33 5.57 7.25 7.26
N MET A 34 4.70 6.30 6.93
CA MET A 34 4.84 4.90 7.36
C MET A 34 6.09 4.25 6.77
N PHE A 35 6.42 4.54 5.51
CA PHE A 35 7.65 4.06 4.89
C PHE A 35 8.90 4.60 5.62
N ALA A 36 8.92 5.88 5.98
CA ALA A 36 10.01 6.46 6.78
C ALA A 36 10.14 5.80 8.16
N VAL A 37 9.02 5.51 8.83
CA VAL A 37 9.01 4.78 10.10
C VAL A 37 9.61 3.38 9.94
N ILE A 38 9.25 2.65 8.87
CA ILE A 38 9.82 1.33 8.56
C ILE A 38 11.34 1.42 8.37
N LEU A 39 11.83 2.41 7.62
CA LEU A 39 13.28 2.62 7.42
C LEU A 39 14.01 2.88 8.73
N ILE A 40 13.46 3.74 9.60
CA ILE A 40 14.03 4.03 10.91
C ILE A 40 14.04 2.76 11.77
N GLY A 41 12.95 2.01 11.80
CA GLY A 41 12.86 0.74 12.53
C GLY A 41 13.90 -0.27 12.07
N LEU A 42 14.09 -0.40 10.76
CA LEU A 42 15.12 -1.26 10.17
C LEU A 42 16.54 -0.80 10.48
N SER A 43 16.77 0.52 10.51
CA SER A 43 18.06 1.10 10.90
C SER A 43 18.42 0.74 12.34
N ILE A 44 17.44 0.79 13.25
CA ILE A 44 17.60 0.42 14.67
C ILE A 44 17.86 -1.09 14.83
N LEU A 45 17.18 -1.93 14.03
CA LEU A 45 17.25 -3.38 14.18
C LEU A 45 18.63 -3.98 13.80
N GLY A 46 19.45 -3.22 13.08
CA GLY A 46 20.87 -3.52 12.87
C GLY A 46 21.17 -4.65 11.88
N LYS A 47 22.14 -4.43 10.98
CA LYS A 47 22.64 -5.40 10.00
C LYS A 47 23.37 -6.55 10.69
N ARG A 48 22.66 -7.62 11.10
CA ARG A 48 23.30 -8.90 11.46
C ARG A 48 22.98 -9.90 10.35
N GLY A 49 24.00 -10.11 9.53
CA GLY A 49 23.88 -10.60 8.17
C GLY A 49 23.34 -12.01 8.03
N VAL A 50 22.68 -12.24 6.89
CA VAL A 50 22.50 -13.55 6.26
C VAL A 50 22.45 -13.28 4.76
N LYS A 51 23.01 -14.17 3.94
CA LYS A 51 22.92 -14.18 2.46
C LYS A 51 21.48 -14.47 1.94
N GLN A 52 20.47 -13.87 2.56
CA GLN A 52 19.07 -13.84 2.13
C GLN A 52 18.77 -12.46 1.51
N LEU A 53 17.62 -12.31 0.85
CA LEU A 53 17.03 -11.00 0.54
C LEU A 53 17.27 -10.05 1.71
N SER A 54 17.68 -8.81 1.42
CA SER A 54 17.95 -7.82 2.48
C SER A 54 16.72 -7.81 3.39
N VAL A 55 16.89 -7.84 4.72
CA VAL A 55 15.76 -7.80 5.69
C VAL A 55 14.78 -6.67 5.32
N PHE A 56 15.30 -5.61 4.70
CA PHE A 56 14.54 -4.56 4.05
C PHE A 56 13.59 -5.03 2.93
N GLU A 57 14.07 -5.78 1.93
CA GLU A 57 13.25 -6.31 0.82
C GLU A 57 12.13 -7.21 1.35
N LEU A 58 12.41 -8.05 2.35
CA LEU A 58 11.40 -8.90 2.97
C LEU A 58 10.29 -8.06 3.63
N VAL A 59 10.65 -7.02 4.39
CA VAL A 59 9.68 -6.13 5.03
C VAL A 59 8.88 -5.35 3.99
N VAL A 60 9.50 -4.87 2.92
CA VAL A 60 8.81 -4.18 1.82
C VAL A 60 7.83 -5.12 1.12
N ILE A 61 8.24 -6.35 0.80
CA ILE A 61 7.36 -7.35 0.17
C ILE A 61 6.17 -7.68 1.08
N ILE A 62 6.40 -7.89 2.38
CA ILE A 62 5.32 -8.16 3.34
C ILE A 62 4.37 -6.97 3.45
N GLY A 63 4.89 -5.75 3.56
CA GLY A 63 4.08 -4.53 3.65
C GLY A 63 3.25 -4.29 2.39
N LEU A 64 3.85 -4.43 1.21
CA LEU A 64 3.14 -4.34 -0.08
C LEU A 64 2.08 -5.44 -0.22
N GLY A 65 2.39 -6.67 0.18
CA GLY A 65 1.44 -7.78 0.17
C GLY A 65 0.22 -7.50 1.05
N SER A 66 0.42 -6.92 2.24
CA SER A 66 -0.68 -6.49 3.10
C SER A 66 -1.52 -5.40 2.44
N ALA A 67 -0.89 -4.34 1.91
CA ALA A 67 -1.60 -3.23 1.27
C ALA A 67 -2.33 -3.64 -0.03
N ALA A 68 -1.80 -4.62 -0.78
CA ALA A 68 -2.50 -5.21 -1.93
C ALA A 68 -3.68 -6.09 -1.51
N GLY A 69 -3.57 -6.77 -0.37
CA GLY A 69 -4.64 -7.60 0.16
C GLY A 69 -5.89 -6.78 0.48
N ASP A 70 -5.72 -5.56 0.99
CA ASP A 70 -6.83 -4.71 1.44
C ASP A 70 -7.94 -4.54 0.38
N PRO A 71 -7.70 -4.02 -0.84
CA PRO A 71 -8.74 -3.89 -1.87
C PRO A 71 -9.19 -5.23 -2.48
N MET A 72 -8.43 -6.32 -2.28
CA MET A 72 -8.83 -7.65 -2.78
C MET A 72 -9.92 -8.28 -1.92
N PHE A 73 -9.94 -7.99 -0.62
CA PHE A 73 -10.87 -8.58 0.34
C PHE A 73 -11.94 -7.60 0.84
N TYR A 74 -11.61 -6.32 0.94
CA TYR A 74 -12.47 -5.30 1.55
C TYR A 74 -13.07 -4.37 0.48
N LYS A 75 -14.40 -4.21 0.52
CA LYS A 75 -15.14 -3.36 -0.45
C LYS A 75 -14.99 -1.87 -0.16
N ASP A 76 -14.67 -1.53 1.07
CA ASP A 76 -14.41 -0.18 1.55
C ASP A 76 -13.05 0.37 1.09
N VAL A 77 -12.16 -0.51 0.59
CA VAL A 77 -10.84 -0.12 0.09
C VAL A 77 -10.82 -0.16 -1.43
N GLY A 78 -10.68 1.02 -2.04
CA GLY A 78 -10.56 1.14 -3.48
C GLY A 78 -9.22 0.67 -4.05
N LEU A 79 -9.23 0.30 -5.33
CA LEU A 79 -8.01 -0.04 -6.07
C LEU A 79 -7.07 1.17 -6.26
N ILE A 80 -7.60 2.38 -6.41
CA ILE A 80 -6.80 3.61 -6.62
C ILE A 80 -5.92 3.90 -5.39
N PRO A 81 -6.46 3.95 -4.15
CA PRO A 81 -5.64 4.07 -2.93
C PRO A 81 -4.50 3.04 -2.88
N ALA A 82 -4.79 1.77 -3.14
CA ALA A 82 -3.77 0.72 -3.14
C ALA A 82 -2.70 0.97 -4.21
N PHE A 83 -3.10 1.37 -5.42
CA PHE A 83 -2.15 1.71 -6.48
C PHE A 83 -1.23 2.88 -6.09
N ILE A 84 -1.77 3.90 -5.42
CA ILE A 84 -0.98 5.03 -4.88
C ILE A 84 0.04 4.53 -3.85
N VAL A 85 -0.36 3.66 -2.93
CA VAL A 85 0.54 3.05 -1.93
C VAL A 85 1.69 2.35 -2.64
N PHE A 86 1.38 1.50 -3.63
CA PHE A 86 2.38 0.77 -4.42
C PHE A 86 3.34 1.72 -5.15
N ALA A 87 2.81 2.72 -5.87
CA ALA A 87 3.61 3.66 -6.62
C ALA A 87 4.60 4.43 -5.73
N ILE A 88 4.15 4.88 -4.56
CA ILE A 88 4.98 5.61 -3.60
C ILE A 88 6.03 4.69 -2.99
N VAL A 89 5.65 3.51 -2.49
CA VAL A 89 6.60 2.58 -1.86
C VAL A 89 7.67 2.12 -2.85
N ILE A 90 7.29 1.77 -4.09
CA ILE A 90 8.26 1.37 -5.12
C ILE A 90 9.19 2.52 -5.48
N SER A 91 8.65 3.73 -5.62
CA SER A 91 9.44 4.92 -5.95
C SER A 91 10.43 5.25 -4.83
N LEU A 92 9.99 5.26 -3.57
CA LEU A 92 10.84 5.50 -2.41
C LEU A 92 11.88 4.39 -2.23
N TYR A 93 11.49 3.12 -2.41
CA TYR A 93 12.40 1.98 -2.38
C TYR A 93 13.50 2.11 -3.44
N SER A 94 13.13 2.45 -4.67
CA SER A 94 14.08 2.66 -5.76
C SER A 94 15.02 3.82 -5.48
N LEU A 95 14.54 4.92 -4.90
CA LEU A 95 15.38 6.05 -4.50
C LEU A 95 16.36 5.63 -3.41
N VAL A 96 15.89 5.00 -2.33
CA VAL A 96 16.75 4.56 -1.23
C VAL A 96 17.81 3.57 -1.72
N THR A 97 17.43 2.61 -2.56
CA THR A 97 18.36 1.62 -3.12
C THR A 97 19.37 2.26 -4.07
N HIS A 98 19.04 3.38 -4.73
CA HIS A 98 19.98 4.10 -5.57
C HIS A 98 21.01 4.92 -4.76
N TYR A 99 20.61 5.47 -3.61
CA TYR A 99 21.48 6.31 -2.77
C TYR A 99 22.30 5.54 -1.71
N VAL A 100 21.92 4.30 -1.39
CA VAL A 100 22.59 3.41 -0.40
C VAL A 100 23.54 2.45 -1.09
#